data_AF-A0A4C1Y7L8-F1
#
_entry.id   AF-A0A4C1Y7L8-F1
#
_cell.length_a   1.000
_cell.length_b   1.000
_cell.length_c   1.000
_cell.angle_alpha   90.00
_cell.angle_beta   90.00
_cell.angle_gamma   90.00
#
_symmetry.space_group_name_H-M   'P 1'
#
loop_
_entity.id
_entity.type
_entity.pdbx_description
1 polymer ?
#
loop_
_entity_poly.entity_id
_entity_poly.type
_entity_poly.pdbx_seq_one_letter_code
_entity_poly.pdbx_strand_id
1 'polypeptide(L)'
;MARKLMNNNRADSRCPNSDVRVVQFDLQQQMYLPTLTHTQMYYSGQLAFVNMGINLEPLEDEGKGIMFLWNETVGQRGSNEITSCLYKFFTFSGIGYTTDKKKLILWSDNCGGQN
;
A
#
# COMPACT_ATOMS: atom_id res chain seq x y z
N MET A 1 4.16 -21.81 0.21
CA MET A 1 4.65 -21.65 1.60
C MET A 1 4.32 -20.26 2.16
N ALA A 2 4.75 -19.18 1.50
CA ALA A 2 4.52 -17.79 1.94
C ALA A 2 3.05 -17.42 2.21
N ARG A 3 2.11 -17.82 1.35
CA ARG A 3 0.68 -17.55 1.56
C ARG A 3 0.11 -18.16 2.86
N LYS A 4 0.59 -19.35 3.25
CA LYS A 4 0.21 -19.97 4.53
C LYS A 4 0.75 -19.17 5.70
N LEU A 5 2.01 -18.73 5.63
CA LEU A 5 2.63 -17.89 6.65
C LEU A 5 1.93 -16.53 6.79
N MET A 6 1.57 -15.89 5.68
CA MET A 6 0.82 -14.63 5.68
C MET A 6 -0.54 -14.79 6.38
N ASN A 7 -1.26 -15.87 6.09
CA ASN A 7 -2.54 -16.15 6.76
C ASN A 7 -2.37 -16.39 8.27
N ASN A 8 -1.31 -17.07 8.68
CA ASN A 8 -1.00 -17.27 10.10
C ASN A 8 -0.69 -15.93 10.79
N ASN A 9 0.21 -15.12 10.21
CA ASN A 9 0.53 -13.80 10.74
C ASN A 9 -0.71 -12.90 10.82
N ARG A 10 -1.60 -13.00 9.82
CA ARG A 10 -2.89 -12.29 9.79
C ARG A 10 -3.79 -12.72 10.95
N ALA A 11 -3.89 -14.02 11.21
CA ALA A 11 -4.65 -14.53 12.36
C ALA A 11 -4.05 -14.05 13.69
N ASP A 12 -2.73 -14.12 13.84
CA ASP A 12 -2.01 -13.66 15.02
C ASP A 12 -2.23 -12.17 15.27
N SER A 13 -2.24 -11.34 14.22
CA SER A 13 -2.45 -9.89 14.34
C SER A 13 -3.87 -9.51 14.78
N ARG A 14 -4.86 -10.41 14.67
CA ARG A 14 -6.25 -10.17 15.11
C ARG A 14 -6.47 -10.48 16.58
N CYS A 15 -5.61 -11.29 17.19
CA CYS A 15 -5.73 -11.59 18.61
C CYS A 15 -5.48 -10.30 19.43
N PRO A 16 -6.37 -9.93 20.38
CA PRO A 16 -6.20 -8.75 21.21
C PRO A 16 -4.90 -8.75 22.02
N ASN A 17 -4.47 -9.93 22.48
CA ASN A 17 -3.25 -10.11 23.28
C ASN A 17 -1.97 -10.26 22.43
N SER A 18 -2.05 -10.09 21.12
CA SER A 18 -0.88 -10.26 20.24
C SER A 18 -0.12 -8.96 20.10
N ASP A 19 1.18 -9.00 20.36
CA ASP A 19 2.11 -7.88 20.14
C ASP A 19 2.42 -7.64 18.65
N VAL A 20 1.83 -8.41 17.75
CA VAL A 20 2.13 -8.37 16.32
C VAL A 20 1.07 -7.58 15.56
N ARG A 21 1.54 -6.64 14.73
CA ARG A 21 0.75 -5.87 13.78
C ARG A 21 1.15 -6.24 12.36
N VAL A 22 0.20 -6.71 11.57
CA VAL A 22 0.40 -7.01 10.16
C VAL A 22 -0.16 -5.90 9.28
N VAL A 23 0.65 -5.45 8.32
CA VAL A 23 0.26 -4.50 7.27
C VAL A 23 0.57 -5.15 5.94
N GLN A 24 -0.40 -5.06 5.03
CA GLN A 24 -0.25 -5.52 3.65
C GLN A 24 -0.25 -4.30 2.75
N PHE A 25 0.66 -4.25 1.79
CA PHE A 25 0.63 -3.22 0.78
C PHE A 25 0.89 -3.79 -0.60
N ASP A 26 0.27 -3.18 -1.60
CA ASP A 26 0.33 -3.58 -3.00
C ASP A 26 0.43 -2.33 -3.88
N LEU A 27 1.21 -2.43 -4.94
CA LEU A 27 1.36 -1.37 -5.95
C LEU A 27 0.63 -1.80 -7.21
N GLN A 28 -0.44 -1.10 -7.54
CA GLN A 28 -1.21 -1.43 -8.73
C GLN A 28 -0.43 -1.14 -10.02
N GLN A 29 -0.81 -1.83 -11.09
CA GLN A 29 -0.31 -1.52 -12.43
C GLN A 29 -0.56 -0.04 -12.76
N GLN A 30 0.44 0.62 -13.36
CA GLN A 30 0.32 2.01 -13.76
C GLN A 30 -0.85 2.21 -14.72
N MET A 31 -1.67 3.19 -14.39
CA MET A 31 -2.82 3.62 -15.19
C MET A 31 -2.42 4.87 -15.99
N TYR A 32 -3.08 5.08 -17.12
CA TYR A 32 -2.87 6.26 -17.96
C TYR A 32 -4.16 7.07 -18.05
N LEU A 33 -4.07 8.37 -17.80
CA LEU A 33 -5.20 9.29 -17.78
C LEU A 33 -4.98 10.43 -18.81
N PRO A 34 -6.06 10.91 -19.47
CA PRO A 34 -7.45 10.43 -19.39
C PRO A 34 -7.72 9.19 -20.25
N THR A 35 -8.61 8.30 -19.79
CA THR A 35 -9.11 7.18 -20.59
C THR A 35 -10.25 7.65 -21.49
N LEU A 36 -9.92 8.06 -22.71
CA LEU A 36 -10.90 8.56 -23.69
C LEU A 36 -10.86 7.72 -24.97
N THR A 37 -12.04 7.48 -25.55
CA THR A 37 -12.22 6.58 -26.70
C THR A 37 -12.05 7.27 -28.07
N HIS A 38 -11.75 8.57 -28.09
CA HIS A 38 -11.66 9.35 -29.33
C HIS A 38 -10.21 9.56 -29.80
N THR A 39 -10.03 9.56 -31.12
CA THR A 39 -8.74 9.51 -31.82
C THR A 39 -7.77 10.67 -31.50
N GLN A 40 -8.27 11.81 -31.02
CA GLN A 40 -7.42 12.96 -30.67
C GLN A 40 -6.42 12.67 -29.54
N MET A 41 -6.68 11.66 -28.71
CA MET A 41 -5.79 11.26 -27.62
C MET A 41 -4.50 10.59 -28.13
N TYR A 42 -4.50 9.99 -29.33
CA TYR A 42 -3.29 9.43 -29.95
C TYR A 42 -2.17 10.47 -30.11
N TYR A 43 -2.53 11.75 -30.22
CA TYR A 43 -1.60 12.86 -30.36
C TYR A 43 -1.32 13.60 -29.05
N SER A 44 -1.94 13.18 -27.94
CA SER A 44 -1.75 13.77 -26.61
C SER A 44 -0.96 12.83 -25.71
N GLY A 45 -0.03 13.37 -24.92
CA GLY A 45 0.69 12.58 -23.92
C GLY A 45 -0.26 12.05 -22.85
N GLN A 46 -0.22 10.75 -22.56
CA GLN A 46 -1.01 10.18 -21.49
C GLN A 46 -0.29 10.40 -20.16
N LEU A 47 -1.00 10.93 -19.16
CA LEU A 47 -0.45 11.12 -17.82
C LEU A 47 -0.37 9.78 -17.11
N ALA A 48 0.83 9.35 -16.76
CA ALA A 48 1.05 8.17 -15.96
C ALA A 48 0.63 8.39 -14.50
N PHE A 49 -0.18 7.47 -13.98
CA PHE A 49 -0.78 7.53 -12.66
C PHE A 49 -0.56 6.23 -11.90
N VAL A 50 -0.19 6.36 -10.63
CA VAL A 50 0.23 5.26 -9.77
C VAL A 50 -0.66 5.25 -8.53
N ASN A 51 -1.06 4.05 -8.11
CA ASN A 51 -1.83 3.83 -6.91
C ASN A 51 -1.16 2.75 -6.05
N MET A 52 -0.87 3.09 -4.80
CA MET A 52 -0.38 2.18 -3.78
C MET A 52 -1.44 1.99 -2.69
N GLY A 53 -1.94 0.77 -2.56
CA GLY A 53 -2.89 0.41 -1.52
C GLY A 53 -2.17 -0.12 -0.29
N ILE A 54 -2.53 0.40 0.88
CA ILE A 54 -2.09 -0.11 2.17
C ILE A 54 -3.33 -0.59 2.92
N ASN A 55 -3.39 -1.89 3.16
CA ASN A 55 -4.44 -2.53 3.95
C ASN A 55 -3.94 -2.76 5.38
N LEU A 56 -4.63 -2.13 6.33
CA LEU A 56 -4.43 -2.37 7.74
C LEU A 56 -5.40 -3.47 8.18
N GLU A 57 -4.86 -4.59 8.65
CA GLU A 57 -5.71 -5.61 9.25
C GLU A 57 -6.39 -5.05 10.52
N PRO A 58 -7.69 -5.22 10.70
CA PRO A 58 -8.38 -4.65 11.86
C PRO A 58 -7.93 -5.27 13.19
N LEU A 59 -8.05 -4.50 14.28
CA LEU A 59 -8.22 -5.05 15.65
C LEU A 59 -9.71 -5.36 15.93
N GLU A 60 -10.62 -4.56 15.34
CA GLU A 60 -12.08 -4.61 15.48
C GLU A 60 -12.71 -4.51 14.09
N ASP A 61 -13.91 -5.08 13.90
CA ASP A 61 -14.57 -5.54 12.65
C ASP A 61 -14.53 -4.66 11.36
N GLU A 62 -13.94 -3.46 11.36
CA GLU A 62 -13.78 -2.62 10.18
C GLU A 62 -12.30 -2.48 9.75
N GLY A 63 -11.92 -3.24 8.71
CA GLY A 63 -10.62 -3.08 8.06
C GLY A 63 -10.50 -1.69 7.43
N LYS A 64 -9.36 -1.01 7.64
CA LYS A 64 -9.07 0.30 7.03
C LYS A 64 -8.03 0.14 5.93
N GLY A 65 -8.45 0.39 4.69
CA GLY A 65 -7.57 0.51 3.54
C GLY A 65 -7.30 1.98 3.21
N ILE A 66 -6.05 2.33 2.96
CA ILE A 66 -5.64 3.67 2.50
C ILE A 66 -5.02 3.53 1.11
N MET A 67 -5.40 4.43 0.20
CA MET A 67 -4.86 4.49 -1.16
C MET A 67 -3.98 5.74 -1.28
N PHE A 68 -2.72 5.55 -1.64
CA PHE A 68 -1.78 6.61 -1.96
C PHE A 68 -1.70 6.76 -3.48
N LEU A 69 -2.12 7.93 -3.96
CA LEU A 69 -2.25 8.23 -5.37
C LEU A 69 -1.25 9.31 -5.75
N TRP A 70 -0.48 9.11 -6.81
CA TRP A 70 0.40 10.13 -7.38
C TRP A 70 0.58 9.93 -8.88
N ASN A 71 1.03 10.97 -9.56
CA ASN A 71 1.32 10.93 -10.99
C ASN A 71 2.84 11.08 -11.23
N GLU A 72 3.26 10.84 -12.47
CA GLU A 72 4.67 10.91 -12.89
C GLU A 72 5.35 12.27 -12.66
N THR A 73 4.59 13.36 -12.52
CA THR A 73 5.14 14.69 -12.22
C THR A 73 5.53 14.85 -10.75
N VAL A 74 4.96 14.02 -9.87
CA VAL A 74 5.21 14.05 -8.42
C VAL A 74 6.29 13.05 -8.02
N GLY A 75 6.30 11.86 -8.63
CA GLY A 75 7.24 10.80 -8.29
C GLY A 75 7.13 9.60 -9.21
N GLN A 76 8.13 8.73 -9.19
CA GLN A 76 8.17 7.53 -10.00
C GLN A 76 7.54 6.34 -9.26
N ARG A 77 7.91 5.11 -9.63
CA ARG A 77 7.41 3.85 -9.04
C ARG A 77 8.51 3.11 -8.26
N GLY A 78 9.51 3.85 -7.78
CA GLY A 78 10.67 3.28 -7.12
C GLY A 78 10.40 2.91 -5.66
N SER A 79 11.39 2.24 -5.08
CA SER A 79 11.43 1.92 -3.64
C SER A 79 11.36 3.18 -2.77
N ASN A 80 11.87 4.32 -3.25
CA ASN A 80 11.85 5.59 -2.53
C ASN A 80 10.42 6.14 -2.35
N GLU A 81 9.61 6.12 -3.41
CA GLU A 81 8.20 6.55 -3.35
C GLU A 81 7.39 5.63 -2.43
N ILE A 82 7.60 4.32 -2.55
CA ILE A 82 6.93 3.30 -1.72
C ILE A 82 7.29 3.50 -0.25
N THR A 83 8.57 3.73 0.05
CA THR A 83 9.05 4.01 1.42
C THR A 83 8.47 5.32 1.95
N SER A 84 8.37 6.34 1.11
CA SER A 84 7.76 7.63 1.48
C SER A 84 6.28 7.49 1.81
N CYS A 85 5.54 6.67 1.05
CA CYS A 85 4.14 6.34 1.34
C CYS A 85 3.99 5.57 2.65
N LEU A 86 4.83 4.56 2.90
CA LEU A 86 4.87 3.83 4.17
C LEU A 86 5.19 4.76 5.34
N TYR A 87 6.19 5.63 5.20
CA TYR A 87 6.57 6.58 6.23
C TYR A 87 5.44 7.56 6.53
N LYS A 88 4.76 8.08 5.51
CA LYS A 88 3.56 8.92 5.68
C LYS A 88 2.43 8.17 6.37
N PHE A 89 2.19 6.92 5.98
CA PHE A 89 1.18 6.06 6.60
C PHE A 89 1.40 5.87 8.10
N PHE A 90 2.64 5.57 8.51
CA PHE A 90 2.95 5.37 9.92
C PHE A 90 3.01 6.69 10.69
N THR A 91 3.62 7.73 10.12
CA THR A 91 3.93 8.98 10.84
C THR A 91 2.78 9.97 10.88
N PHE A 92 2.11 10.20 9.73
CA PHE A 92 1.17 11.31 9.57
C PHE A 92 -0.28 10.89 9.68
N SER A 93 -0.63 9.66 9.30
CA SER A 93 -2.04 9.23 9.26
C SER A 93 -2.64 8.93 10.64
N GLY A 94 -1.84 8.93 11.72
CA GLY A 94 -2.27 8.57 13.09
C GLY A 94 -2.68 7.10 13.29
N ILE A 95 -2.91 6.38 12.19
CA ILE A 95 -3.37 4.98 12.11
C ILE A 95 -2.25 3.99 12.42
N GLY A 96 -0.99 4.37 12.23
CA GLY A 96 0.17 3.55 12.54
C GLY A 96 0.47 3.41 14.04
N TYR A 97 0.08 4.39 14.85
CA TYR A 97 0.43 4.47 16.28
C TYR A 97 -0.72 4.11 17.23
N THR A 98 -1.90 3.76 16.73
CA THR A 98 -3.08 3.49 17.58
C THR A 98 -3.05 2.09 18.22
N THR A 99 -1.88 1.52 18.46
CA THR A 99 -1.77 0.17 19.02
C THR A 99 -0.51 0.00 19.86
N ASP A 100 -0.64 -0.67 21.01
CA ASP A 100 0.48 -1.01 21.91
C ASP A 100 1.37 -2.16 21.39
N LYS A 101 1.18 -2.53 20.11
CA LYS A 101 1.84 -3.67 19.47
C LYS A 101 3.30 -3.34 19.13
N LYS A 102 4.21 -4.18 19.62
CA LYS A 102 5.67 -3.97 19.53
C LYS A 102 6.30 -4.46 18.23
N LYS A 103 5.63 -5.37 17.51
CA LYS A 103 6.19 -6.01 16.32
C LYS A 103 5.38 -5.67 15.08
N LEU A 104 6.00 -5.01 14.11
CA LEU A 104 5.41 -4.73 12.80
C LEU A 104 5.89 -5.76 11.77
N ILE A 105 4.95 -6.38 11.06
CA ILE A 105 5.21 -7.27 9.93
C ILE A 105 4.58 -6.66 8.69
N LEU A 106 5.41 -6.43 7.67
CA LEU A 106 5.00 -5.91 6.38
C LEU A 106 4.96 -7.04 5.36
N TRP A 107 3.89 -7.12 4.59
CA TRP A 107 3.75 -8.03 3.46
C TRP A 107 3.52 -7.26 2.18
N SER A 108 4.27 -7.62 1.14
CA SER A 108 4.11 -7.12 -0.22
C SER A 108 4.47 -8.21 -1.22
N ASP A 109 3.86 -8.19 -2.39
CA ASP A 109 4.15 -9.07 -3.52
C ASP A 109 5.14 -8.42 -4.48
N ASN A 110 6.42 -8.43 -4.11
CA ASN A 110 7.53 -7.90 -4.93
C ASN A 110 7.45 -6.38 -5.23
N CYS A 111 6.50 -5.66 -4.60
CA CYS A 111 6.34 -4.21 -4.69
C CYS A 111 7.34 -3.41 -3.81
N GLY A 112 8.47 -3.99 -3.39
CA GLY A 112 9.49 -3.32 -2.58
C GLY A 112 10.51 -2.49 -3.38
N GLY A 113 10.38 -2.49 -4.71
CA GLY A 113 11.39 -2.01 -5.65
C GLY A 113 12.38 -3.12 -6.01
N GLN A 114 12.44 -3.47 -7.29
CA GLN A 114 13.61 -4.15 -7.85
C GLN A 114 14.64 -3.06 -8.13
N ASN A 115 15.75 -3.10 -7.38
CA ASN A 115 16.96 -2.35 -7.75
C ASN A 115 17.73 -3.14 -8.81
#